data_AF-A0A5B0FFL6-F1
#
_entry.id   AF-A0A5B0FFL6-F1
#
_cell.length_a   1.000
_cell.length_b   1.000
_cell.length_c   1.000
_cell.angle_alpha   90.00
_cell.angle_beta   90.00
_cell.angle_gamma   90.00
#
_symmetry.space_group_name_H-M   'P 1'
#
loop_
_entity.id
_entity.type
_entity.pdbx_description
1 polymer ?
#
loop_
_entity_poly.entity_id
_entity_poly.type
_entity_poly.pdbx_seq_one_letter_code
_entity_poly.pdbx_strand_id
1 'polypeptide(L)'
;MQIHHYQNILAENLYLYTSGNSFYPATPITEHERKVALNIGCTQYAFHGPGIDADYNALFEECSEYLCRLFFFEKPMNYYLFLLDKKSKEGTVCILNHNNFREEIHYLVDSRTCFVISSPQDLLNKEFTENVIKKFLLPGSYISINYLKLVLSLLEPETTIYKMSGDGADNYIAIDAFSKVH
;
A
#
# COMPACT_ATOMS: atom_id res chain seq x y z
N MET A 1 -17.45 -3.92 -7.57
CA MET A 1 -16.57 -3.01 -6.81
C MET A 1 -17.37 -2.01 -5.97
N GLN A 2 -17.01 -1.84 -4.70
CA GLN A 2 -17.47 -0.76 -3.82
C GLN A 2 -16.29 0.18 -3.53
N ILE A 3 -16.56 1.49 -3.46
CA ILE A 3 -15.54 2.50 -3.13
C ILE A 3 -15.91 3.12 -1.79
N HIS A 4 -14.97 3.09 -0.85
CA HIS A 4 -15.10 3.71 0.46
C HIS A 4 -14.07 4.83 0.61
N HIS A 5 -14.51 5.96 1.16
CA HIS A 5 -13.64 7.08 1.46
C HIS A 5 -13.54 7.25 2.97
N TYR A 6 -12.30 7.25 3.45
CA TYR A 6 -11.94 7.37 4.84
C TYR A 6 -11.16 8.66 5.04
N GLN A 7 -11.51 9.41 6.08
CA GLN A 7 -10.78 10.59 6.51
C GLN A 7 -10.14 10.30 7.86
N ASN A 8 -8.97 10.90 8.12
CA ASN A 8 -8.25 10.68 9.37
C ASN A 8 -7.95 9.18 9.58
N ILE A 9 -6.96 8.68 8.85
CA ILE A 9 -6.56 7.26 8.86
C ILE A 9 -6.27 6.71 10.26
N LEU A 10 -5.93 7.58 11.23
CA LEU A 10 -5.71 7.19 12.62
C LEU A 10 -7.01 6.91 13.37
N ALA A 11 -8.10 7.63 13.08
CA ALA A 11 -9.37 7.45 13.77
C ALA A 11 -10.15 6.22 13.28
N GLU A 12 -10.08 5.93 11.98
CA GLU A 12 -10.94 4.92 11.34
C GLU A 12 -10.28 3.53 11.21
N ASN A 13 -8.94 3.46 11.27
CA ASN A 13 -8.18 2.22 11.14
C ASN A 13 -7.25 1.93 12.34
N LEU A 14 -7.67 2.36 13.54
CA LEU A 14 -6.91 2.22 14.78
C LEU A 14 -6.40 0.77 14.99
N TYR A 15 -7.14 -0.26 14.56
CA TYR A 15 -6.75 -1.67 14.69
C TYR A 15 -5.51 -2.07 13.86
N LEU A 16 -5.23 -1.41 12.74
CA LEU A 16 -3.97 -1.61 12.00
C LEU A 16 -2.76 -1.03 12.74
N TYR A 17 -2.99 -0.22 13.79
CA TYR A 17 -1.95 0.58 14.44
C TYR A 17 -1.88 0.46 15.97
N THR A 18 -2.92 -0.05 16.65
CA THR A 18 -3.02 -0.07 18.12
C THR A 18 -3.45 -1.41 18.73
N SER A 19 -4.00 -2.36 17.98
CA SER A 19 -4.27 -3.69 18.55
C SER A 19 -2.98 -4.52 18.48
N GLY A 20 -2.18 -4.40 19.53
CA GLY A 20 -1.10 -5.32 19.82
C GLY A 20 -1.66 -6.73 19.99
N ASN A 21 -1.77 -7.46 18.88
CA ASN A 21 -1.48 -8.87 18.92
C ASN A 21 0.03 -8.95 19.16
N SER A 22 0.52 -9.92 19.93
CA SER A 22 1.95 -10.07 20.29
C SER A 22 2.90 -10.18 19.09
N PHE A 23 2.36 -10.25 17.87
CA PHE A 23 3.05 -10.29 16.58
C PHE A 23 3.20 -8.93 15.88
N TYR A 24 2.47 -7.88 16.29
CA TYR A 24 2.51 -6.55 15.67
C TYR A 24 2.56 -5.45 16.75
N PRO A 25 3.75 -5.04 17.22
CA PRO A 25 3.84 -3.97 18.19
C PRO A 25 3.33 -2.67 17.56
N ALA A 26 2.32 -2.07 18.18
CA ALA A 26 1.87 -0.73 17.88
C ALA A 26 3.08 0.21 17.93
N THR A 27 3.43 0.83 16.80
CA THR A 27 4.52 1.82 16.79
C THR A 27 4.01 3.05 17.53
N PRO A 28 4.69 3.50 18.60
CA PRO A 28 4.30 4.73 19.28
C PRO A 28 4.36 5.90 18.30
N ILE A 29 3.25 6.61 18.14
CA ILE A 29 3.18 7.81 17.29
C ILE A 29 3.32 9.07 18.14
N THR A 30 4.14 9.98 17.66
CA THR A 30 4.36 11.31 18.21
C THR A 30 3.16 12.22 17.95
N GLU A 31 3.05 13.30 18.71
CA GLU A 31 2.03 14.33 18.49
C GLU A 31 2.15 15.01 17.11
N HIS A 32 3.38 15.14 16.60
CA HIS A 32 3.61 15.64 15.26
C HIS A 32 3.04 14.68 14.19
N GLU A 33 3.34 13.38 14.30
CA GLU A 33 2.82 12.36 13.39
C GLU A 33 1.28 12.29 13.43
N ARG A 34 0.66 12.45 14.60
CA ARG A 34 -0.81 12.56 14.72
C ARG A 34 -1.37 13.71 13.90
N LYS A 35 -0.76 14.90 14.02
CA LYS A 35 -1.20 16.09 13.26
C LYS A 35 -1.05 15.92 11.76
N VAL A 36 0.04 15.30 11.31
CA VAL A 36 0.24 15.01 9.87
C VAL A 36 -0.82 14.02 9.37
N ALA A 37 -1.15 13.01 10.16
CA ALA A 37 -2.14 12.00 9.77
C ALA A 37 -3.57 12.54 9.64
N LEU A 38 -3.92 13.65 10.29
CA LEU A 38 -5.20 14.33 10.07
C LEU A 38 -5.37 14.80 8.62
N ASN A 39 -4.26 15.07 7.93
CA ASN A 39 -4.26 15.53 6.54
C ASN A 39 -4.06 14.37 5.56
N ILE A 40 -4.23 13.12 5.99
CA ILE A 40 -4.14 11.94 5.12
C ILE A 40 -5.53 11.34 4.96
N GLY A 41 -5.95 11.21 3.70
CA GLY A 41 -7.14 10.50 3.29
C GLY A 41 -6.78 9.10 2.79
N CYS A 42 -7.73 8.17 2.91
CA CYS A 42 -7.63 6.85 2.32
C CYS A 42 -8.88 6.58 1.47
N THR A 43 -8.68 6.20 0.22
CA THR A 43 -9.75 5.64 -0.62
C THR A 43 -9.54 4.15 -0.73
N GLN A 44 -10.50 3.35 -0.31
CA GLN A 44 -10.45 1.90 -0.44
C GLN A 44 -11.31 1.43 -1.61
N TYR A 45 -10.70 0.64 -2.48
CA TYR A 45 -11.36 -0.04 -3.58
C TYR A 45 -11.59 -1.50 -3.17
N ALA A 46 -12.84 -1.84 -2.85
CA ALA A 46 -13.24 -3.15 -2.34
C ALA A 46 -13.91 -3.99 -3.44
N PHE A 47 -13.46 -5.24 -3.55
CA PHE A 47 -13.94 -6.24 -4.49
C PHE A 47 -14.49 -7.42 -3.68
N HIS A 48 -15.74 -7.79 -3.95
CA HIS A 48 -16.43 -8.86 -3.24
C HIS A 48 -16.81 -9.96 -4.22
N GLY A 49 -16.44 -11.19 -3.90
CA GLY A 49 -16.92 -12.39 -4.57
C GLY A 49 -18.34 -12.76 -4.13
N PRO A 50 -19.04 -13.61 -4.90
CA PRO A 50 -20.47 -13.92 -4.69
C PRO A 50 -20.79 -14.78 -3.45
N GLY A 51 -19.81 -15.17 -2.63
CA GLY A 51 -20.04 -16.04 -1.46
C GLY A 51 -18.77 -16.77 -1.02
N ILE A 52 -18.92 -17.85 -0.23
CA ILE A 52 -17.82 -18.65 0.31
C ILE A 52 -17.03 -19.39 -0.80
N ASP A 53 -17.67 -19.68 -1.94
CA ASP A 53 -17.06 -20.38 -3.08
C ASP A 53 -16.55 -19.42 -4.18
N ALA A 54 -16.27 -18.15 -3.84
CA ALA A 54 -15.77 -17.21 -4.82
C ALA A 54 -14.38 -17.66 -5.34
N ASP A 55 -14.20 -17.62 -6.65
CA ASP A 55 -12.89 -17.84 -7.25
C ASP A 55 -12.01 -16.61 -6.98
N TYR A 56 -11.10 -16.74 -6.02
CA TYR A 56 -10.13 -15.70 -5.67
C TYR A 56 -9.31 -15.24 -6.89
N ASN A 57 -8.96 -16.13 -7.82
CA ASN A 57 -8.20 -15.75 -9.00
C ASN A 57 -9.03 -14.86 -9.94
N ALA A 58 -10.31 -15.18 -10.12
CA ALA A 58 -11.21 -14.34 -10.89
C ALA A 58 -11.41 -12.96 -10.22
N LEU A 59 -11.51 -12.92 -8.90
CA LEU A 59 -11.61 -11.67 -8.14
C LEU A 59 -10.32 -10.84 -8.27
N PHE A 60 -9.16 -11.49 -8.21
CA PHE A 60 -7.86 -10.86 -8.40
C PHE A 60 -7.67 -10.35 -9.83
N GLU A 61 -8.19 -11.08 -10.82
CA GLU A 61 -8.19 -10.64 -12.22
C GLU A 61 -9.02 -9.38 -12.42
N GLU A 62 -10.24 -9.32 -11.86
CA GLU A 62 -11.09 -8.12 -11.87
C GLU A 62 -10.39 -6.93 -11.18
N CYS A 63 -9.80 -7.17 -10.00
CA CYS A 63 -9.04 -6.15 -9.27
C CYS A 63 -7.84 -5.66 -10.09
N SER A 64 -7.08 -6.56 -10.70
CA SER A 64 -5.91 -6.23 -11.52
C SER A 64 -6.29 -5.40 -12.75
N GLU A 65 -7.39 -5.73 -13.41
CA GLU A 65 -7.90 -4.94 -14.53
C GLU A 65 -8.28 -3.53 -14.13
N TYR A 66 -8.95 -3.39 -12.99
CA TYR A 66 -9.30 -2.08 -12.45
C TYR A 66 -8.04 -1.27 -12.11
N LEU A 67 -7.07 -1.87 -11.42
CA LEU A 67 -5.81 -1.21 -11.08
C LEU A 67 -5.02 -0.78 -12.32
N CYS A 68 -5.01 -1.59 -13.38
CA CYS A 68 -4.38 -1.21 -14.65
C CYS A 68 -5.02 0.05 -15.24
N ARG A 69 -6.35 0.16 -15.17
CA ARG A 69 -7.09 1.36 -15.61
C ARG A 69 -6.77 2.56 -14.73
N LEU A 70 -6.88 2.38 -13.42
CA LEU A 70 -6.59 3.41 -12.42
C LEU A 70 -5.19 3.99 -12.59
N PHE A 71 -4.19 3.13 -12.81
CA PHE A 71 -2.81 3.56 -12.92
C PHE A 71 -2.54 4.25 -14.26
N PHE A 72 -2.90 3.63 -15.38
CA PHE A 72 -2.35 4.09 -16.66
C PHE A 72 -3.29 4.92 -17.52
N PHE A 73 -4.56 5.08 -17.15
CA PHE A 73 -5.54 5.81 -17.96
C PHE A 73 -6.05 7.09 -17.33
N GLU A 74 -6.02 7.23 -16.00
CA GLU A 74 -6.60 8.39 -15.34
C GLU A 74 -5.66 9.59 -15.26
N LYS A 75 -4.36 9.37 -14.97
CA LYS A 75 -3.37 10.44 -14.84
C LYS A 75 -1.97 9.97 -15.29
N PRO A 76 -1.21 10.80 -16.02
CA PRO A 76 0.19 10.51 -16.32
C PRO A 76 1.02 10.63 -15.04
N MET A 77 1.31 9.49 -14.43
CA MET A 77 2.13 9.36 -13.22
C MET A 77 3.16 8.26 -13.43
N ASN A 78 4.26 8.33 -12.68
CA ASN A 78 5.16 7.18 -12.56
C ASN A 78 4.64 6.25 -11.47
N TYR A 79 4.59 4.96 -11.77
CA TYR A 79 4.16 3.94 -10.82
C TYR A 79 5.35 3.06 -10.44
N TYR A 80 5.58 2.94 -9.14
CA TYR A 80 6.72 2.22 -8.59
C TYR A 80 6.22 1.12 -7.66
N LEU A 81 6.47 -0.13 -8.02
CA LEU A 81 6.26 -1.27 -7.16
C LEU A 81 7.49 -1.44 -6.27
N PHE A 82 7.28 -1.30 -4.97
CA PHE A 82 8.31 -1.56 -3.97
C PHE A 82 8.07 -2.95 -3.39
N LEU A 83 9.09 -3.79 -3.51
CA LEU A 83 9.07 -5.16 -3.01
C LEU A 83 10.13 -5.30 -1.93
N LEU A 84 9.81 -6.07 -0.92
CA LEU A 84 10.71 -6.36 0.17
C LEU A 84 11.00 -7.85 0.23
N ASP A 85 12.25 -8.23 -0.01
CA ASP A 85 12.67 -9.63 0.02
C ASP A 85 12.74 -10.13 1.47
N LYS A 86 12.00 -11.20 1.74
CA LYS A 86 11.90 -11.79 3.08
C LYS A 86 13.16 -12.50 3.56
N LYS A 87 14.07 -12.87 2.66
CA LYS A 87 15.29 -13.60 2.96
C LYS A 87 16.47 -12.65 3.09
N SER A 88 16.66 -11.76 2.12
CA SER A 88 17.77 -10.81 2.11
C SER A 88 17.50 -9.56 2.93
N LYS A 89 16.23 -9.24 3.23
CA LYS A 89 15.80 -7.95 3.80
C LYS A 89 16.20 -6.76 2.92
N GLU A 90 16.45 -7.01 1.65
CA GLU A 90 16.69 -5.98 0.65
C GLU A 90 15.36 -5.63 -0.02
N GLY A 91 15.22 -4.36 -0.38
CA GLY A 91 14.08 -3.91 -1.15
C GLY A 91 14.47 -3.77 -2.61
N THR A 92 13.57 -4.15 -3.50
CA THR A 92 13.66 -3.89 -4.93
C THR A 92 12.56 -2.93 -5.35
N VAL A 93 12.85 -2.17 -6.41
CA VAL A 93 11.90 -1.22 -6.99
C VAL A 93 11.75 -1.56 -8.45
N CYS A 94 10.51 -1.73 -8.90
CA CYS A 94 10.16 -1.95 -10.29
C CYS A 94 9.28 -0.79 -10.79
N ILE A 95 9.61 -0.22 -11.96
CA ILE A 95 8.71 0.74 -12.61
C ILE A 95 7.58 -0.06 -13.25
N LEU A 96 6.35 0.19 -12.83
CA LEU A 96 5.17 -0.40 -13.44
C LEU A 96 4.77 0.38 -14.70
N ASN A 97 4.49 -0.36 -15.76
CA ASN A 97 3.95 0.13 -17.02
C ASN A 97 3.04 -0.94 -17.64
N HIS A 98 2.36 -0.61 -18.74
CA HIS A 98 1.44 -1.54 -19.41
C HIS A 98 2.05 -2.91 -19.77
N ASN A 99 3.35 -2.98 -20.04
CA ASN A 99 4.00 -4.20 -20.52
C ASN A 99 4.29 -5.18 -19.39
N ASN A 100 4.59 -4.69 -18.18
CA ASN A 100 4.98 -5.54 -17.04
C ASN A 100 3.92 -5.60 -15.93
N PHE A 101 2.91 -4.72 -15.96
CA PHE A 101 1.93 -4.60 -14.87
C PHE A 101 1.27 -5.93 -14.50
N ARG A 102 0.81 -6.71 -15.49
CA ARG A 102 0.15 -8.00 -15.24
C ARG A 102 1.07 -9.01 -14.55
N GLU A 103 2.35 -9.00 -14.91
CA GLU A 103 3.35 -9.90 -14.34
C GLU A 103 3.76 -9.47 -12.93
N GLU A 104 3.77 -8.17 -12.64
CA GLU A 104 4.32 -7.65 -11.38
C GLU A 104 3.25 -7.42 -10.29
N ILE A 105 2.00 -7.15 -10.67
CA ILE A 105 0.97 -6.74 -9.70
C ILE A 105 0.58 -7.84 -8.70
N HIS A 106 0.82 -9.11 -9.02
CA HIS A 106 0.58 -10.24 -8.11
C HIS A 106 1.36 -10.13 -6.80
N TYR A 107 2.50 -9.42 -6.79
CA TYR A 107 3.24 -9.18 -5.56
C TYR A 107 2.47 -8.32 -4.55
N LEU A 108 1.54 -7.47 -5.02
CA LEU A 108 0.73 -6.61 -4.15
C LEU A 108 -0.21 -7.43 -3.24
N VAL A 109 -0.44 -8.70 -3.55
CA VAL A 109 -1.19 -9.64 -2.71
C VAL A 109 -0.54 -9.82 -1.34
N ASP A 110 0.80 -9.84 -1.27
CA ASP A 110 1.48 -9.85 0.04
C ASP A 110 1.67 -8.43 0.56
N SER A 111 0.58 -7.91 1.13
CA SER A 111 0.53 -6.58 1.72
C SER A 111 1.57 -6.32 2.81
N ARG A 112 2.27 -7.34 3.34
CA ARG A 112 3.33 -7.13 4.35
C ARG A 112 4.64 -6.65 3.73
N THR A 113 4.85 -6.98 2.46
CA THR A 113 6.15 -6.80 1.79
C THR A 113 6.07 -6.03 0.49
N CYS A 114 4.88 -5.54 0.12
CA CYS A 114 4.67 -4.90 -1.18
C CYS A 114 3.72 -3.71 -1.11
N PHE A 115 4.09 -2.64 -1.81
CA PHE A 115 3.24 -1.47 -2.03
C PHE A 115 3.57 -0.80 -3.36
N VAL A 116 2.65 0.02 -3.86
CA VAL A 116 2.88 0.86 -5.04
C VAL A 116 2.91 2.32 -4.63
N ILE A 117 3.82 3.11 -5.20
CA ILE A 117 3.76 4.57 -5.16
C ILE A 117 3.43 5.08 -6.55
N SER A 118 2.40 5.92 -6.67
CA SER A 118 2.23 6.79 -7.83
C SER A 118 2.78 8.17 -7.49
N SER A 119 3.70 8.69 -8.29
CA SER A 119 4.28 10.02 -8.09
C SER A 119 4.51 10.73 -9.41
N PRO A 120 4.35 12.06 -9.49
CA PRO A 120 4.79 12.84 -10.64
C PRO A 120 6.32 12.97 -10.70
N GLN A 121 7.03 12.66 -9.60
CA GLN A 121 8.49 12.75 -9.50
C GLN A 121 9.16 11.43 -9.85
N ASP A 122 10.43 11.48 -10.25
CA ASP A 122 11.26 10.28 -10.41
C ASP A 122 11.81 9.81 -9.06
N LEU A 123 11.27 8.70 -8.55
CA LEU A 123 11.64 8.11 -7.26
C LEU A 123 12.80 7.10 -7.35
N LEU A 124 13.35 6.86 -8.56
CA LEU A 124 14.50 5.96 -8.74
C LEU A 124 15.85 6.61 -8.44
N ASN A 125 15.86 7.83 -7.92
CA ASN A 125 17.11 8.39 -7.44
C ASN A 125 17.68 7.46 -6.34
N LYS A 126 18.99 7.19 -6.42
CA LYS A 126 19.68 6.21 -5.57
C LYS A 126 19.51 6.54 -4.08
N GLU A 127 19.42 7.82 -3.73
CA GLU A 127 19.24 8.30 -2.37
C GLU A 127 17.86 7.92 -1.79
N PHE A 128 16.79 7.99 -2.59
CA PHE A 128 15.44 7.60 -2.18
C PHE A 128 15.37 6.09 -1.96
N THR A 129 15.83 5.30 -2.93
CA THR A 129 15.80 3.84 -2.87
C THR A 129 16.57 3.30 -1.65
N GLU A 130 17.77 3.82 -1.39
CA GLU A 130 18.59 3.40 -0.24
C GLU A 130 18.00 3.85 1.11
N ASN A 131 17.36 5.01 1.16
CA ASN A 131 16.80 5.56 2.40
C ASN A 131 15.41 5.01 2.75
N VAL A 132 14.53 4.82 1.77
CA VAL A 132 13.16 4.34 1.98
C VAL A 132 13.17 2.90 2.44
N ILE A 133 13.84 2.02 1.70
CA ILE A 133 13.84 0.59 1.97
C ILE A 133 14.41 0.28 3.36
N LYS A 134 15.50 0.95 3.77
CA LYS A 134 16.13 0.69 5.08
C LYS A 134 15.36 1.29 6.27
N LYS A 135 14.64 2.40 6.08
CA LYS A 135 13.97 3.13 7.19
C LYS A 135 12.63 2.52 7.61
N PHE A 136 11.96 1.77 6.73
CA PHE A 136 10.63 1.19 6.99
C PHE A 136 10.67 -0.30 7.31
N LEU A 137 11.87 -0.90 7.35
CA LEU A 137 12.11 -2.24 7.90
C LEU A 137 12.07 -2.20 9.43
N LEU A 138 11.11 -2.90 10.02
CA LEU A 138 11.09 -3.11 11.47
C LEU A 138 12.33 -3.92 11.90
N PRO A 139 13.20 -3.39 12.77
CA PRO A 139 14.31 -4.17 13.31
C PRO A 139 13.74 -5.31 14.16
N GLY A 140 14.10 -6.57 13.85
CA GLY A 140 14.14 -7.61 14.89
C GLY A 140 13.37 -8.92 14.71
N SER A 141 12.51 -9.16 13.70
CA SER A 141 12.12 -10.55 13.30
C SER A 141 11.00 -10.67 12.28
N TYR A 142 10.20 -9.62 12.04
CA TYR A 142 9.10 -9.69 11.08
C TYR A 142 9.29 -8.66 9.98
N ILE A 143 9.47 -9.15 8.75
CA ILE A 143 9.60 -8.34 7.54
C ILE A 143 8.20 -7.88 7.18
N SER A 144 7.80 -6.78 7.81
CA SER A 144 6.54 -6.08 7.58
C SER A 144 6.86 -4.60 7.43
N ILE A 145 6.26 -3.98 6.41
CA ILE A 145 6.37 -2.56 6.16
C ILE A 145 5.61 -1.80 7.24
N ASN A 146 6.26 -0.83 7.90
CA ASN A 146 5.56 0.14 8.72
C ASN A 146 4.85 1.17 7.83
N TYR A 147 3.65 0.82 7.37
CA TYR A 147 2.86 1.65 6.44
C TYR A 147 2.56 3.04 6.97
N LEU A 148 2.28 3.17 8.27
CA LEU A 148 2.01 4.48 8.85
C LEU A 148 3.23 5.39 8.71
N LYS A 149 4.40 4.91 9.11
CA LYS A 149 5.65 5.67 9.00
C LYS A 149 6.01 5.97 7.55
N LEU A 150 5.75 5.00 6.64
CA LEU A 150 5.97 5.15 5.22
C LEU A 150 5.09 6.26 4.63
N VAL A 151 3.79 6.21 4.89
CA VAL A 151 2.83 7.22 4.44
C VAL A 151 3.17 8.59 5.04
N LEU A 152 3.48 8.67 6.33
CA LEU A 152 3.85 9.93 6.97
C LEU A 152 5.16 10.53 6.42
N SER A 153 6.07 9.71 5.91
CA SER A 153 7.39 10.15 5.45
C SER A 153 7.48 10.43 3.95
N LEU A 154 6.70 9.71 3.12
CA LEU A 154 6.84 9.74 1.66
C LEU A 154 5.68 10.38 0.92
N LEU A 155 4.55 10.61 1.61
CA LEU A 155 3.37 11.14 0.96
C LEU A 155 3.54 12.64 0.73
N GLU A 156 4.08 13.01 -0.42
CA GLU A 156 4.12 14.39 -0.91
C GLU A 156 2.81 14.79 -1.60
N PRO A 157 2.55 16.09 -1.86
CA PRO A 157 1.43 16.50 -2.70
C PRO A 157 1.41 15.71 -4.01
N GLU A 158 0.22 15.31 -4.46
CA GLU A 158 -0.01 14.51 -5.68
C GLU A 158 0.62 13.11 -5.69
N THR A 159 1.25 12.68 -4.60
CA THR A 159 1.72 11.30 -4.44
C THR A 159 0.62 10.46 -3.79
N THR A 160 0.45 9.23 -4.27
CA THR A 160 -0.48 8.25 -3.68
C THR A 160 0.27 6.96 -3.39
N ILE A 161 0.05 6.39 -2.22
CA ILE A 161 0.60 5.09 -1.83
C ILE A 161 -0.53 4.08 -1.82
N TYR A 162 -0.35 2.97 -2.54
CA TYR A 162 -1.30 1.88 -2.63
C TYR A 162 -0.78 0.66 -1.89
N LYS A 163 -1.64 0.01 -1.11
CA LYS A 163 -1.38 -1.31 -0.52
C LYS A 163 -2.64 -2.16 -0.56
N MET A 164 -2.48 -3.47 -0.57
CA MET A 164 -3.61 -4.36 -0.30
C MET A 164 -3.94 -4.36 1.22
N SER A 165 -5.22 -4.40 1.58
CA SER A 165 -5.70 -4.21 2.95
C SER A 165 -6.61 -5.29 3.51
N GLY A 166 -7.03 -6.24 2.68
CA GLY A 166 -7.70 -7.45 3.11
C GLY A 166 -7.08 -8.70 2.46
N ASP A 167 -6.56 -9.61 3.28
CA ASP A 167 -6.22 -10.99 2.90
C ASP A 167 -7.11 -12.02 3.62
N GLY A 168 -8.13 -11.56 4.36
CA GLY A 168 -8.75 -12.31 5.44
C GLY A 168 -9.94 -13.20 5.07
N ALA A 169 -10.36 -13.26 3.81
CA ALA A 169 -11.41 -14.16 3.34
C ALA A 169 -11.24 -14.49 1.85
N ASP A 170 -11.51 -15.74 1.45
CA ASP A 170 -11.34 -16.24 0.07
C ASP A 170 -12.13 -15.44 -0.99
N ASN A 171 -13.05 -14.57 -0.56
CA ASN A 171 -13.98 -13.83 -1.40
C ASN A 171 -13.86 -12.30 -1.30
N TYR A 172 -12.74 -11.77 -0.80
CA TYR A 172 -12.58 -10.32 -0.63
C TYR A 172 -11.17 -9.84 -0.96
N ILE A 173 -11.07 -8.79 -1.77
CA ILE A 173 -9.84 -8.06 -2.06
C ILE A 173 -10.11 -6.58 -1.83
N ALA A 174 -9.21 -5.89 -1.14
CA ALA A 174 -9.27 -4.44 -1.00
C ALA A 174 -7.92 -3.78 -1.21
N ILE A 175 -7.93 -2.66 -1.92
CA ILE A 175 -6.76 -1.81 -2.14
C ILE A 175 -7.00 -0.47 -1.47
N ASP A 176 -6.15 -0.11 -0.53
CA ASP A 176 -6.13 1.21 0.09
C ASP A 176 -5.23 2.14 -0.73
N ALA A 177 -5.73 3.33 -1.06
CA ALA A 177 -4.99 4.42 -1.69
C ALA A 177 -4.89 5.62 -0.75
N PHE A 178 -3.70 5.82 -0.17
CA PHE A 178 -3.40 6.92 0.75
C PHE A 178 -2.94 8.15 -0.01
N SER A 179 -3.54 9.30 0.26
CA SER A 179 -3.21 10.59 -0.35
C SER A 179 -3.34 11.75 0.65
N LYS A 180 -2.64 12.86 0.43
CA LYS A 180 -2.85 14.07 1.25
C LYS A 180 -4.21 14.68 0.92
N VAL A 181 -5.00 15.00 1.94
CA VAL A 181 -6.24 15.78 1.81
C VAL A 181 -5.85 17.23 1.56
N HIS A 182 -6.38 17.82 0.48
CA HIS A 182 -6.20 19.23 0.15
C HIS A 182 -7.12 20.13 0.98
#